data_AF-A0A840IZ07-F1
#
_entry.id   AF-A0A840IZ07-F1
#
_cell.length_a   1.000
_cell.length_b   1.000
_cell.length_c   1.000
_cell.angle_alpha   90.00
_cell.angle_beta   90.00
_cell.angle_gamma   90.00
#
_symmetry.space_group_name_H-M   'P 1'
#
loop_
_entity.id
_entity.type
_entity.pdbx_description
1 polymer ?
#
loop_
_entity_poly.entity_id
_entity_poly.type
_entity_poly.pdbx_seq_one_letter_code
_entity_poly.pdbx_strand_id
1 'polypeptide(L)'
;MGSQEPNARADRAPAAHDSYCALLLQAAGVVRLRYVQCGRDTGLSPAAAAELANVFDGLANGHPDFDQIDPKEAIALAHRLIDDDQPELSGMWPRTG
;
A
#
# COMPACT_ATOMS: atom_id res chain seq x y z
N MET A 1 -23.37 -2.87 42.62
CA MET A 1 -22.22 -3.62 42.07
C MET A 1 -22.25 -3.42 40.56
N GLY A 2 -21.22 -2.77 40.02
CA GLY A 2 -21.23 -2.22 38.67
C GLY A 2 -21.17 -3.30 37.59
N SER A 3 -21.96 -3.10 36.54
CA SER A 3 -21.81 -3.77 35.26
C SER A 3 -20.54 -3.28 34.60
N GLN A 4 -19.60 -4.19 34.31
CA GLN A 4 -18.41 -3.90 33.53
C GLN A 4 -18.63 -4.50 32.14
N GLU A 5 -19.00 -3.65 31.19
CA GLU A 5 -19.13 -4.02 29.78
C GLU A 5 -17.74 -4.35 29.19
N PRO A 6 -17.62 -5.43 28.40
CA PRO A 6 -16.35 -5.84 27.82
C PRO A 6 -15.94 -4.88 26.70
N ASN A 7 -14.81 -4.26 26.93
CA ASN A 7 -14.00 -3.42 26.06
C ASN A 7 -14.04 -3.78 24.55
N ALA A 8 -14.96 -3.18 23.80
CA ALA A 8 -15.09 -3.29 22.33
C ALA A 8 -13.97 -2.60 21.52
N ARG A 9 -12.91 -2.11 22.18
CA ARG A 9 -11.80 -1.40 21.50
C ARG A 9 -10.64 -2.30 21.09
N ALA A 10 -10.49 -3.49 21.67
CA ALA A 10 -9.38 -4.40 21.35
C ALA A 10 -9.58 -5.15 20.01
N ASP A 11 -10.83 -5.37 19.60
CA ASP A 11 -11.20 -6.15 18.42
C ASP A 11 -10.97 -5.42 17.08
N ARG A 12 -10.90 -4.09 17.11
CA ARG A 12 -10.85 -3.24 15.90
C ARG A 12 -9.44 -3.10 15.31
N ALA A 13 -8.40 -3.26 16.12
CA ALA A 13 -7.00 -3.12 15.69
C ALA A 13 -6.55 -4.21 14.69
N PRO A 14 -6.82 -5.51 14.91
CA PRO A 14 -6.46 -6.56 13.95
C PRO A 14 -7.25 -6.43 12.63
N ALA A 15 -8.56 -6.16 12.69
CA ALA A 15 -9.36 -6.02 11.47
C ALA A 15 -8.94 -4.82 10.58
N ALA A 16 -8.50 -3.71 11.19
CA ALA A 16 -7.96 -2.57 10.47
C ALA A 16 -6.59 -2.87 9.84
N HIS A 17 -5.77 -3.67 10.52
CA HIS A 17 -4.48 -4.14 9.99
C HIS A 17 -4.67 -5.07 8.79
N ASP A 18 -5.60 -6.03 8.88
CA ASP A 18 -5.91 -6.95 7.77
C ASP A 18 -6.42 -6.19 6.54
N SER A 19 -7.26 -5.18 6.75
CA SER A 19 -7.78 -4.33 5.68
C SER A 19 -6.68 -3.50 5.01
N TYR A 20 -5.70 -3.02 5.79
CA TYR A 20 -4.54 -2.32 5.28
C TYR A 20 -3.64 -3.24 4.45
N CYS A 21 -3.32 -4.43 4.96
CA CYS A 21 -2.53 -5.41 4.23
C CYS A 21 -3.21 -5.80 2.92
N ALA A 22 -4.53 -6.02 2.93
CA ALA A 22 -5.30 -6.31 1.72
C ALA A 22 -5.24 -5.16 0.69
N LEU A 23 -5.35 -3.90 1.14
CA LEU A 23 -5.25 -2.72 0.28
C LEU A 23 -3.88 -2.64 -0.40
N LEU A 24 -2.80 -2.84 0.35
CA LEU A 24 -1.45 -2.80 -0.21
C LEU A 24 -1.20 -3.93 -1.21
N LEU A 25 -1.66 -5.15 -0.91
CA LEU A 25 -1.57 -6.27 -1.85
C LEU A 25 -2.34 -6.00 -3.15
N GLN A 26 -3.51 -5.37 -3.04
CA GLN A 26 -4.28 -4.94 -4.21
C GLN A 26 -3.51 -3.89 -5.03
N ALA A 27 -2.93 -2.88 -4.38
CA ALA A 27 -2.11 -1.87 -5.04
C ALA A 27 -0.88 -2.49 -5.73
N ALA A 28 -0.19 -3.43 -5.08
CA ALA A 28 0.92 -4.19 -5.68
C ALA A 28 0.49 -4.92 -6.95
N GLY A 29 -0.70 -5.54 -6.93
CA GLY A 29 -1.30 -6.19 -8.10
C GLY A 29 -1.57 -5.22 -9.24
N VAL A 30 -2.16 -4.05 -8.95
CA VAL A 30 -2.40 -2.98 -9.94
C VAL A 30 -1.08 -2.53 -10.57
N VAL A 31 -0.05 -2.30 -9.76
CA VAL A 31 1.26 -1.86 -10.26
C VAL A 31 1.88 -2.91 -11.20
N ARG A 32 1.91 -4.18 -10.79
CA ARG A 32 2.43 -5.30 -11.60
C ARG A 32 1.66 -5.43 -12.92
N LEU A 33 0.33 -5.33 -12.90
CA LEU A 33 -0.46 -5.47 -14.12
C LEU A 33 -0.25 -4.28 -15.06
N ARG A 34 -0.43 -3.05 -14.55
CA ARG A 34 -0.50 -1.84 -15.36
C ARG A 34 0.85 -1.38 -15.90
N TYR A 35 1.87 -1.36 -15.04
CA TYR A 35 3.17 -0.73 -15.34
C TYR A 35 4.25 -1.76 -15.71
N VAL A 36 4.18 -2.99 -15.17
CA VAL A 36 5.16 -4.05 -15.49
C VAL A 36 4.71 -4.86 -16.71
N GLN A 37 3.49 -5.41 -16.69
CA GLN A 37 3.04 -6.34 -17.74
C GLN A 37 2.45 -5.62 -18.96
N CYS A 38 1.56 -4.65 -18.73
CA CYS A 38 0.89 -3.96 -19.83
C CYS A 38 1.69 -2.79 -20.40
N GLY A 39 2.68 -2.26 -19.68
CA GLY A 39 3.47 -1.09 -20.09
C GLY A 39 2.61 0.11 -20.50
N ARG A 40 1.40 0.24 -19.93
CA ARG A 40 0.38 1.18 -20.38
C ARG A 40 0.70 2.62 -20.00
N ASP A 41 1.57 2.81 -19.02
CA ASP A 41 1.90 4.12 -18.48
C ASP A 41 3.40 4.39 -18.62
N THR A 42 3.74 5.45 -19.35
CA THR A 42 5.12 5.87 -19.58
C THR A 42 5.74 6.61 -18.40
N GLY A 43 4.95 6.90 -17.35
CA GLY A 43 5.38 7.66 -16.17
C GLY A 43 6.20 6.85 -15.16
N LEU A 44 6.35 5.53 -15.34
CA LEU A 44 7.12 4.67 -14.46
C LEU A 44 7.82 3.58 -15.29
N SER A 45 9.12 3.38 -15.07
CA SER A 45 9.82 2.28 -15.73
C SER A 45 9.34 0.93 -15.17
N PRO A 46 9.32 -0.15 -15.97
CA PRO A 46 8.91 -1.47 -15.47
C PRO A 46 9.72 -1.95 -14.26
N ALA A 47 11.00 -1.58 -14.19
CA ALA A 47 11.85 -1.87 -13.03
C ALA A 47 11.41 -1.08 -11.78
N ALA A 48 11.20 0.23 -11.90
CA ALA A 48 10.71 1.04 -10.79
C ALA A 48 9.30 0.61 -10.33
N ALA A 49 8.45 0.18 -11.26
CA ALA A 49 7.15 -0.41 -10.97
C ALA A 49 7.27 -1.73 -10.19
N ALA A 50 8.20 -2.61 -10.59
CA ALA A 50 8.43 -3.86 -9.88
C ALA A 50 8.90 -3.60 -8.44
N GLU A 51 9.83 -2.67 -8.25
CA GLU A 51 10.29 -2.26 -6.92
C GLU A 51 9.16 -1.68 -6.06
N LEU A 52 8.34 -0.79 -6.62
CA LEU A 52 7.18 -0.24 -5.91
C LEU A 52 6.18 -1.33 -5.51
N ALA A 53 5.92 -2.31 -6.37
CA ALA A 53 5.07 -3.43 -6.04
C ALA A 53 5.66 -4.30 -4.91
N ASN A 54 6.98 -4.49 -4.88
CA ASN A 54 7.66 -5.23 -3.82
C ASN A 54 7.60 -4.49 -2.48
N VAL A 55 7.66 -3.15 -2.49
CA VAL A 55 7.46 -2.32 -1.29
C VAL A 55 6.07 -2.56 -0.70
N PHE A 56 5.01 -2.53 -1.51
CA PHE A 56 3.65 -2.79 -1.03
C PHE A 56 3.48 -4.20 -0.47
N ASP A 57 4.05 -5.20 -1.14
CA ASP A 57 4.04 -6.60 -0.71
C ASP A 57 4.77 -6.75 0.64
N GLY A 58 5.97 -6.16 0.76
CA GLY A 58 6.76 -6.19 1.98
C GLY A 58 6.09 -5.49 3.16
N LEU A 59 5.44 -4.34 2.92
CA LEU A 59 4.66 -3.63 3.94
C LEU A 59 3.44 -4.44 4.41
N ALA A 60 2.75 -5.13 3.50
CA ALA A 60 1.62 -5.98 3.84
C ALA A 60 2.03 -7.19 4.67
N ASN A 61 3.24 -7.72 4.45
CA ASN A 61 3.80 -8.85 5.19
C ASN A 61 4.57 -8.43 6.46
N GLY A 62 4.69 -7.14 6.75
CA GLY A 62 5.43 -6.62 7.91
C GLY A 62 6.93 -6.88 7.84
N HIS A 63 7.52 -6.79 6.64
CA HIS A 63 8.95 -7.02 6.45
C HIS A 63 9.78 -5.83 6.98
N PRO A 64 10.78 -6.06 7.85
CA PRO A 64 11.46 -5.00 8.61
C PRO A 64 12.22 -3.99 7.74
N ASP A 65 12.64 -4.39 6.54
CA ASP A 65 13.29 -3.49 5.57
C ASP A 65 12.42 -2.29 5.17
N PHE A 66 11.10 -2.36 5.40
CA PHE A 66 10.15 -1.31 5.06
C PHE A 66 9.59 -0.57 6.28
N ASP A 67 10.07 -0.86 7.50
CA ASP A 67 9.60 -0.21 8.75
C ASP A 67 9.83 1.32 8.75
N GLN A 68 10.76 1.79 7.93
CA GLN A 68 11.05 3.23 7.76
C GLN A 68 10.02 3.97 6.88
N ILE A 69 9.14 3.24 6.20
CA ILE A 69 8.11 3.84 5.33
C ILE A 69 6.90 4.22 6.18
N ASP A 70 6.43 5.45 6.04
CA ASP A 70 5.21 5.88 6.72
C ASP A 70 4.01 5.10 6.17
N PRO A 71 3.30 4.30 7.00
CA PRO A 71 2.13 3.55 6.57
C PRO A 71 1.04 4.44 5.96
N LYS A 72 0.91 5.69 6.41
CA LYS A 72 -0.10 6.62 5.87
C LYS A 72 0.22 7.03 4.44
N GLU A 73 1.49 7.25 4.12
CA GLU A 73 1.90 7.55 2.75
C GLU A 73 1.67 6.34 1.84
N ALA A 74 1.94 5.14 2.34
CA ALA A 74 1.69 3.90 1.59
C ALA A 74 0.20 3.70 1.31
N ILE A 75 -0.67 3.92 2.31
CA ILE A 75 -2.14 3.90 2.15
C ILE A 75 -2.59 4.92 1.13
N ALA A 76 -2.12 6.16 1.25
CA ALA A 76 -2.52 7.24 0.36
C ALA A 76 -2.13 6.94 -1.09
N LEU A 77 -0.92 6.42 -1.32
CA LEU A 77 -0.49 6.02 -2.66
C LEU A 77 -1.29 4.81 -3.18
N ALA A 78 -1.58 3.82 -2.33
CA ALA A 78 -2.39 2.67 -2.71
C ALA A 78 -3.78 3.08 -3.20
N HIS A 79 -4.43 4.02 -2.51
CA HIS A 79 -5.71 4.58 -2.97
C HIS A 79 -5.58 5.26 -4.33
N ARG A 80 -4.61 6.18 -4.50
CA ARG A 80 -4.38 6.87 -5.78
C ARG A 80 -4.11 5.91 -6.93
N LEU A 81 -3.39 4.81 -6.69
CA LEU A 81 -3.11 3.77 -7.69
C LEU A 81 -4.37 3.02 -8.12
N ILE A 82 -5.21 2.63 -7.16
CA ILE A 82 -6.43 1.87 -7.42
C ILE A 82 -7.48 2.77 -8.09
N ASP A 83 -7.58 4.02 -7.65
CA ASP A 83 -8.54 5.00 -8.16
C ASP A 83 -8.06 5.67 -9.46
N ASP A 84 -6.84 5.40 -9.92
CA ASP A 84 -6.18 6.06 -11.06
C ASP A 84 -6.10 7.59 -10.91
N ASP A 85 -5.95 8.06 -9.67
CA ASP A 85 -5.96 9.48 -9.30
C ASP A 85 -4.53 10.01 -9.06
N GLN A 86 -3.85 10.32 -10.16
CA GLN A 86 -2.52 10.98 -10.19
C GLN A 86 -1.52 10.41 -9.16
N PRO A 87 -1.21 9.10 -9.22
CA PRO A 87 -0.33 8.46 -8.25
C PRO A 87 1.08 9.09 -8.20
N GLU A 88 1.52 9.74 -9.29
CA GLU A 88 2.77 10.50 -9.41
C GLU A 88 2.92 11.69 -8.46
N LEU A 89 1.81 12.18 -7.89
CA LEU A 89 1.84 13.23 -6.88
C LEU A 89 2.22 12.72 -5.47
N SER A 90 2.41 11.41 -5.30
CA SER A 90 2.83 10.85 -4.03
C SER A 90 4.33 11.07 -3.78
N GLY A 91 4.71 11.33 -2.53
CA GLY A 91 6.11 11.37 -2.11
C GLY A 91 6.81 10.01 -2.27
N MET A 92 6.05 8.92 -2.14
CA MET A 92 6.50 7.56 -2.37
C MET A 92 6.58 7.17 -3.86
N TRP A 93 6.07 8.01 -4.77
CA TRP A 93 6.14 7.67 -6.20
C TRP A 93 7.59 7.64 -6.66
N PRO A 94 8.05 6.56 -7.30
CA PRO A 94 9.42 6.50 -7.79
C PRO A 94 9.61 7.58 -8.85
N ARG A 95 10.41 8.60 -8.53
CA ARG A 95 10.81 9.63 -9.50
C ARG A 95 11.92 9.05 -10.34
N THR A 96 11.60 8.60 -11.55
CA THR A 96 12.59 8.32 -12.57
C THR A 96 13.38 9.60 -12.84
N GLY A 97 14.67 9.60 -12.49
CA GLY A 97 15.67 10.49 -13.06
C GLY A 97 16.23 9.90 -14.34
#